data_AF-A0ABD6CYC4-F1
#
_entry.id   AF-A0ABD6CYC4-F1
#
_cell.length_a   1.000
_cell.length_b   1.000
_cell.length_c   1.000
_cell.angle_alpha   90.00
_cell.angle_beta   90.00
_cell.angle_gamma   90.00
#
_symmetry.space_group_name_H-M   'P 1'
#
loop_
_entity.id
_entity.type
_entity.pdbx_description
1 polymer ?
#
loop_
_entity_poly.entity_id
_entity_poly.type
_entity_poly.pdbx_seq_one_letter_code
_entity_poly.pdbx_strand_id
1 'polypeptide(L)' 'MVDASSGTEVTCFKCGFAAPAGSDDWDTATHPSLGTLQRCPDCGSTDTTSG' A
#
# COMPACT_ATOMS: atom_id res chain seq x y z
N MET A 1 -5.05 -16.67 17.38
CA MET A 1 -4.21 -15.61 16.78
C MET A 1 -4.91 -15.21 15.49
N VAL A 2 -5.46 -13.99 15.42
CA VAL A 2 -6.19 -13.52 14.23
C VAL A 2 -5.15 -13.15 13.18
N ASP A 3 -4.87 -14.11 12.30
CA ASP A 3 -3.95 -13.98 11.18
C ASP A 3 -4.72 -13.49 9.94
N ALA A 4 -4.06 -12.64 9.15
CA ALA A 4 -4.46 -12.08 7.86
C ALA A 4 -5.62 -11.06 7.88
N SER A 5 -5.22 -9.78 8.01
CA SER A 5 -5.86 -8.58 7.48
C SER A 5 -7.08 -8.82 6.58
N SER A 6 -8.28 -8.85 7.17
CA SER A 6 -9.53 -8.52 6.47
C SER A 6 -9.61 -7.00 6.22
N GLY A 7 -8.48 -6.43 5.79
CA GLY A 7 -8.27 -5.01 5.60
C GLY A 7 -8.81 -4.59 4.25
N THR A 8 -9.32 -3.37 4.18
CA THR A 8 -9.83 -2.74 2.96
C THR A 8 -8.88 -3.02 1.78
N GLU A 9 -9.41 -3.56 0.69
CA GLU A 9 -8.62 -3.81 -0.51
C GLU A 9 -8.24 -2.47 -1.12
N VAL A 10 -6.94 -2.27 -1.27
CA VAL A 10 -6.39 -1.01 -1.78
C VAL A 10 -5.77 -1.29 -3.12
N THR A 11 -6.07 -0.43 -4.08
CA THR A 11 -5.58 -0.55 -5.45
C THR A 11 -4.77 0.68 -5.82
N CYS A 12 -3.58 0.48 -6.38
CA CYS A 12 -2.76 1.56 -6.89
C CYS A 12 -3.41 2.14 -8.15
N PHE A 13 -3.66 3.45 -8.14
CA PHE A 13 -4.32 4.14 -9.25
C PHE A 13 -3.44 4.24 -10.50
N LYS A 14 -2.12 4.09 -10.36
CA LYS A 14 -1.17 4.23 -11.48
C LYS A 14 -1.00 2.95 -12.30
N CYS A 15 -0.91 1.81 -11.64
CA CYS A 15 -0.60 0.51 -12.28
C CYS A 15 -1.71 -0.53 -12.14
N GLY A 16 -2.64 -0.36 -11.19
CA GLY A 16 -3.71 -1.31 -10.91
C GLY A 16 -3.35 -2.42 -9.92
N PHE A 17 -2.17 -2.35 -9.26
CA PHE A 17 -1.80 -3.30 -8.21
C PHE A 17 -2.80 -3.26 -7.05
N ALA A 18 -3.44 -4.39 -6.73
CA ALA A 18 -4.42 -4.51 -5.65
C ALA A 18 -3.88 -5.43 -4.55
N ALA A 19 -3.87 -4.93 -3.32
CA ALA A 19 -3.47 -5.67 -2.14
C ALA A 19 -4.16 -5.11 -0.89
N PRO A 20 -4.28 -5.89 0.21
CA PRO A 20 -4.88 -5.40 1.44
C PRO A 20 -4.12 -4.18 1.99
N ALA A 21 -4.84 -3.17 2.48
CA ALA A 21 -4.24 -2.00 3.13
C ALA A 21 -3.32 -2.42 4.28
N GLY A 22 -2.09 -1.91 4.31
CA GLY A 22 -1.13 -2.20 5.39
C GLY A 22 -0.64 -3.64 5.43
N SER A 23 -0.85 -4.42 4.35
CA SER A 23 -0.16 -5.71 4.19
C SER A 23 1.33 -5.52 3.86
N ASP A 24 2.12 -6.54 4.18
CA ASP A 24 3.54 -6.61 3.82
C ASP A 24 3.79 -6.71 2.30
N ASP A 25 2.73 -6.90 1.50
CA ASP A 25 2.79 -6.81 0.04
C ASP A 25 3.05 -5.38 -0.46
N TRP A 26 2.78 -4.36 0.38
CA TRP A 26 3.09 -2.98 0.04
C TRP A 26 4.54 -2.63 0.37
N ASP A 27 5.17 -1.92 -0.56
CA ASP A 27 6.48 -1.34 -0.30
C ASP A 27 6.34 -0.16 0.69
N THR A 28 7.42 0.14 1.41
CA THR A 28 7.45 1.29 2.32
C THR A 28 8.53 2.25 1.86
N ALA A 29 8.12 3.50 1.61
CA ALA A 29 9.02 4.57 1.24
C ALA A 29 9.19 5.53 2.41
N THR A 30 10.44 5.83 2.75
CA THR A 30 10.75 6.86 3.76
C THR A 30 10.84 8.23 3.09
N HIS A 31 9.93 9.13 3.44
CA HIS A 31 9.98 10.53 3.04
C HIS A 31 10.64 11.38 4.13
N PRO A 32 11.57 12.28 3.80
CA PRO A 32 12.37 13.03 4.78
C PRO A 32 11.53 13.88 5.75
N SER A 33 10.35 14.35 5.33
CA SER A 33 9.46 15.17 6.18
C SER A 33 8.19 14.45 6.67
N LEU A 34 7.74 13.41 5.97
CA LEU A 34 6.46 12.74 6.27
C LEU A 34 6.66 11.41 7.01
N GLY A 35 7.89 10.91 7.07
CA GLY A 35 8.20 9.60 7.63
C GLY A 35 7.94 8.47 6.64
N THR A 36 7.68 7.28 7.16
CA THR A 36 7.45 6.09 6.34
C THR A 36 6.02 6.06 5.83
N LEU A 37 5.87 5.95 4.51
CA LEU A 37 4.60 5.91 3.81
C LEU A 37 4.50 4.61 3.00
N GLN A 38 3.27 4.12 2.87
CA GLN A 38 2.98 2.99 2.00
C GLN A 38 3.16 3.41 0.53
N ARG A 39 3.94 2.64 -0.22
CA ARG A 39 4.28 2.86 -1.63
C ARG A 39 3.94 1.60 -2.44
N CYS A 40 3.43 1.79 -3.64
CA CYS A 40 3.23 0.69 -4.57
C CYS A 40 4.59 0.08 -4.99
N PRO A 41 4.81 -1.24 -4.82
CA PRO A 41 6.06 -1.90 -5.21
C PRO A 41 6.27 -1.94 -6.74
N ASP A 42 5.17 -1.93 -7.50
CA ASP A 42 5.22 -2.14 -8.95
C ASP A 42 5.63 -0.87 -9.72
N CYS A 43 5.03 0.27 -9.35
CA CYS A 43 5.27 1.56 -10.02
C CYS A 43 5.92 2.63 -9.14
N GLY A 44 6.09 2.39 -7.84
CA GLY A 44 6.67 3.35 -6.91
C GLY A 44 5.76 4.52 -6.53
N SER A 45 4.49 4.51 -6.94
CA SER A 45 3.54 5.57 -6.59
C SER A 45 2.89 5.32 -5.23
N THR A 46 2.63 6.39 -4.48
CA THR A 46 1.84 6.36 -3.23
C THR A 46 0.36 6.67 -3.47
N ASP A 47 -0.04 6.82 -4.74
CA ASP A 47 -1.43 7.05 -5.14
C ASP A 47 -2.22 5.73 -5.13
N THR A 48 -2.96 5.53 -4.05
CA THR A 48 -3.75 4.33 -3.83
C THR A 48 -5.19 4.67 -3.48
N THR A 49 -6.14 3.87 -3.94
CA THR A 49 -7.57 4.01 -3.64
C THR A 49 -8.07 2.78 -2.89
N SER A 50 -8.88 3.01 -1.85
CA SER A 50 -9.58 1.97 -1.10
C SER A 50 -11.03 1.87 -1.59
N GLY A 51 -11.48 0.65 -1.91
CA GLY A 51 -12.88 0.36 -2.30
C GLY A 51 -13.79 0.09 -1.11
#